data_AF-A0A432SMS3-F1
#
_entry.id   AF-A0A432SMS3-F1
#
_cell.length_a   1.000
_cell.length_b   1.000
_cell.length_c   1.000
_cell.angle_alpha   90.00
_cell.angle_beta   90.00
_cell.angle_gamma   90.00
#
_symmetry.space_group_name_H-M   'P 1'
#
loop_
_entity.id
_entity.type
_entity.pdbx_description
1 polymer ?
#
loop_
_entity_poly.entity_id
_entity_poly.type
_entity_poly.pdbx_seq_one_letter_code
_entity_poly.pdbx_strand_id
1 'polypeptide(L)'
;MIFKSKKQIAKDEAVDIWERIVQYVKDNEEILQHNCLYGIKQDALIASMRQLAVMANAGISIHDSLYEMAEATNDKNLATILSTIAEDINSGQSLSDSMENYRFQLGNLTLAMVKLGEQTGNMAESLYKLSDMLEEIRRNVIKFKKAMAYPRNVMIAMAVAFTILISYVVPKFKTMFDKFNTELPLPTLILLKLEFIFNNYGLYVLAGLFTFIVVLRYFINNSMAFRFRWHQFLLRVYLINNIILYATLNRFTLVFSELVRAGIPIAEALDTAIEMIDNLPLKTKLLTIRSTVEKGGSLHNGLADTELFENMIVQMVRAGEASGQLDAMLDKVAEYFKMKFDRIIDGLSEAIEPIMLFIIAAMVLLLATGIFLPMWSIGDAVLNK
;
A
#
# COMPACT_ATOMS: atom_id res chain seq x y z
N MET A 1 -3.97 -40.39 32.77
CA MET A 1 -3.97 -39.64 31.49
C MET A 1 -4.98 -38.52 31.63
N ILE A 2 -4.55 -37.30 31.95
CA ILE A 2 -5.46 -36.19 32.31
C ILE A 2 -5.92 -35.52 31.01
N PHE A 3 -7.19 -35.73 30.64
CA PHE A 3 -7.84 -35.03 29.54
C PHE A 3 -8.01 -33.55 29.93
N LYS A 4 -7.16 -32.66 29.40
CA LYS A 4 -7.41 -31.21 29.48
C LYS A 4 -8.70 -30.88 28.72
N SER A 5 -9.59 -30.13 29.35
CA SER A 5 -10.81 -29.58 28.74
C SER A 5 -10.44 -28.72 27.52
N LYS A 6 -11.26 -28.74 26.45
CA LYS A 6 -11.10 -27.87 25.26
C LYS A 6 -10.88 -26.39 25.62
N LYS A 7 -11.46 -25.94 26.73
CA LYS A 7 -11.32 -24.56 27.23
C LYS A 7 -9.93 -24.28 27.84
N GLN A 8 -9.30 -25.31 28.42
CA GLN A 8 -7.94 -25.25 28.95
C GLN A 8 -6.93 -25.23 27.81
N ILE A 9 -7.15 -26.04 26.77
CA ILE A 9 -6.29 -26.10 25.57
C ILE A 9 -6.31 -24.76 24.83
N ALA A 10 -7.50 -24.17 24.61
CA ALA A 10 -7.62 -22.86 23.95
C ALA A 10 -6.99 -21.72 24.77
N LYS A 11 -7.01 -21.81 26.10
CA LYS A 11 -6.36 -20.83 26.99
C LYS A 11 -4.84 -20.97 26.94
N ASP A 12 -4.34 -22.20 26.95
CA ASP A 12 -2.90 -22.50 26.86
C ASP A 12 -2.35 -22.09 25.48
N GLU A 13 -3.09 -22.31 24.39
CA GLU A 13 -2.75 -21.82 23.05
C GLU A 13 -2.74 -20.29 22.96
N ALA A 14 -3.70 -19.61 23.59
CA ALA A 14 -3.72 -18.14 23.59
C ALA A 14 -2.56 -17.54 24.39
N VAL A 15 -2.14 -18.20 25.48
CA VAL A 15 -0.96 -17.81 26.28
C VAL A 15 0.33 -18.06 25.50
N ASP A 16 0.46 -19.20 24.81
CA ASP A 16 1.61 -19.50 23.95
C ASP A 16 1.72 -18.50 22.78
N ILE A 17 0.60 -18.15 22.15
CA ILE A 17 0.56 -17.10 21.11
C ILE A 17 0.96 -15.75 21.69
N TRP A 18 0.48 -15.38 22.89
CA TRP A 18 0.84 -14.13 23.55
C TRP A 18 2.33 -14.07 23.91
N GLU A 19 2.88 -15.15 24.48
CA GLU A 19 4.30 -15.26 24.80
C GLU A 19 5.16 -15.20 23.53
N ARG A 20 4.74 -15.85 22.44
CA ARG A 20 5.43 -15.76 21.15
C ARG A 20 5.36 -14.37 20.52
N ILE A 21 4.26 -13.64 20.69
CA ILE A 21 4.15 -12.24 20.25
C ILE A 21 5.05 -11.34 21.11
N VAL A 22 5.05 -11.50 22.42
CA VAL A 22 5.90 -10.73 23.34
C VAL A 22 7.38 -11.02 23.09
N GLN A 23 7.73 -12.29 22.90
CA GLN A 23 9.09 -12.73 22.59
C GLN A 23 9.53 -12.24 21.21
N TYR A 24 8.65 -12.27 20.21
CA TYR A 24 8.91 -11.65 18.91
C TYR A 24 9.14 -10.14 19.01
N VAL A 25 8.35 -9.42 19.83
CA VAL A 25 8.52 -7.97 20.04
C VAL A 25 9.84 -7.68 20.75
N LYS A 26 10.27 -8.51 21.70
CA LYS A 26 11.55 -8.39 22.41
C LYS A 26 12.76 -8.77 21.57
N ASP A 27 12.72 -9.91 20.88
CA ASP A 27 13.83 -10.41 20.06
C ASP A 27 14.04 -9.56 18.81
N ASN A 28 12.98 -8.90 18.35
CA ASN A 28 13.06 -7.90 17.31
C ASN A 28 13.04 -6.49 17.89
N GLU A 29 13.25 -6.25 19.19
CA GLU A 29 13.23 -4.88 19.74
C GLU A 29 14.41 -4.06 19.19
N GLU A 30 15.58 -4.67 18.97
CA GLU A 30 16.70 -4.06 18.26
C GLU A 30 16.45 -3.92 16.76
N ILE A 31 15.80 -4.91 16.12
CA ILE A 31 15.44 -4.86 14.68
C ILE A 31 14.31 -3.86 14.43
N LEU A 32 13.37 -3.68 15.35
CA LEU A 32 12.28 -2.73 15.33
C LEU A 32 12.77 -1.33 15.73
N GLN A 33 13.74 -1.20 16.64
CA GLN A 33 14.39 0.08 16.93
C GLN A 33 15.30 0.54 15.77
N HIS A 34 16.02 -0.37 15.10
CA HIS A 34 16.85 -0.04 13.93
C HIS A 34 16.05 0.13 12.63
N ASN A 35 14.94 -0.60 12.42
CA ASN A 35 14.18 -0.53 11.16
C ASN A 35 12.85 0.22 11.22
N CYS A 36 12.34 0.69 12.38
CA CYS A 36 11.07 1.43 12.44
C CYS A 36 11.17 2.92 12.79
N LEU A 37 12.37 3.51 12.96
CA LEU A 37 12.46 4.91 13.42
C LEU A 37 13.29 5.89 12.61
N TYR A 38 13.71 5.57 11.38
CA TYR A 38 14.34 6.57 10.51
C TYR A 38 13.95 6.40 9.03
N GLY A 39 12.72 6.82 8.71
CA GLY A 39 12.30 6.96 7.32
C GLY A 39 12.98 8.16 6.65
N ILE A 40 13.58 7.94 5.48
CA ILE A 40 14.11 9.02 4.64
C ILE A 40 12.95 9.80 4.03
N LYS A 41 13.06 11.13 3.97
CA LYS A 41 12.10 11.95 3.21
C LYS A 41 12.19 11.60 1.72
N GLN A 42 11.06 11.19 1.13
CA GLN A 42 11.01 10.80 -0.28
C GLN A 42 11.50 11.90 -1.23
N ASP A 43 11.19 13.17 -0.95
CA ASP A 43 11.68 14.30 -1.75
C ASP A 43 13.22 14.43 -1.69
N ALA A 44 13.82 14.16 -0.53
CA ALA A 44 15.28 14.21 -0.37
C ALA A 44 15.94 13.07 -1.15
N LEU A 45 15.40 11.85 -1.07
CA LEU A 45 15.90 10.72 -1.86
C LEU A 45 15.82 11.00 -3.37
N ILE A 46 14.70 11.52 -3.87
CA ILE A 46 14.53 11.88 -5.28
C ILE A 46 15.56 12.93 -5.71
N ALA A 47 15.73 13.99 -4.92
CA ALA A 47 16.70 15.04 -5.19
C ALA A 47 18.13 14.49 -5.21
N SER A 48 18.48 13.63 -4.25
CA SER A 48 19.77 12.95 -4.19
C SER A 48 20.02 12.07 -5.41
N MET A 49 19.07 11.23 -5.83
CA MET A 49 19.24 10.40 -7.04
C MET A 49 19.38 11.26 -8.30
N ARG A 50 18.63 12.37 -8.40
CA ARG A 50 18.76 13.32 -9.51
C ARG A 50 20.12 14.01 -9.51
N GLN A 51 20.60 14.45 -8.35
CA GLN A 51 21.90 15.10 -8.21
C GLN A 51 23.03 14.13 -8.56
N LEU A 52 22.98 12.90 -8.05
CA LEU A 52 23.94 11.86 -8.39
C LEU A 52 23.95 11.55 -9.89
N ALA A 53 22.78 11.54 -10.55
CA ALA A 53 22.69 11.41 -12.01
C ALA A 53 23.41 12.55 -12.74
N VAL A 54 23.21 13.80 -12.31
CA VAL A 54 23.85 14.99 -12.89
C VAL A 54 25.37 14.94 -12.71
N MET A 55 25.84 14.58 -11.51
CA MET A 55 27.27 14.51 -11.20
C MET A 55 27.95 13.36 -11.96
N ALA A 56 27.31 12.19 -12.04
CA ALA A 56 27.78 11.06 -12.85
C ALA A 56 27.83 11.44 -14.35
N ASN A 57 26.83 12.14 -14.87
CA ASN A 57 26.82 12.63 -16.25
C ASN A 57 27.93 13.66 -16.53
N ALA A 58 28.31 14.44 -15.52
CA ALA A 58 29.43 15.37 -15.58
C ALA A 58 30.81 14.69 -15.44
N GLY A 59 30.85 13.37 -15.22
CA GLY A 59 32.08 12.60 -15.04
C GLY A 59 32.71 12.74 -13.65
N ILE A 60 31.97 13.27 -12.67
CA ILE A 60 32.41 13.32 -11.27
C ILE A 60 32.33 11.90 -10.68
N SER A 61 33.29 11.54 -9.83
CA SER A 61 33.30 10.22 -9.20
C SER A 61 32.07 10.02 -8.32
N ILE A 62 31.55 8.78 -8.27
CA ILE A 62 30.38 8.44 -7.44
C ILE A 62 30.69 8.65 -5.95
N HIS A 63 31.90 8.33 -5.52
CA HIS A 63 32.39 8.60 -4.17
C HIS A 63 32.24 10.07 -3.79
N ASP A 64 32.84 10.97 -4.57
CA ASP A 64 32.85 12.41 -4.25
C ASP A 64 31.43 12.98 -4.30
N SER A 65 30.63 12.51 -5.26
CA SER A 65 29.23 12.90 -5.38
C SER A 65 28.40 12.52 -4.14
N LEU A 66 28.55 11.30 -3.65
CA LEU A 66 27.86 10.83 -2.44
C LEU A 66 28.31 11.60 -1.19
N TYR A 67 29.62 11.87 -1.07
CA TYR A 67 30.18 12.63 0.04
C TYR A 67 29.65 14.07 0.06
N GLU A 68 29.70 14.78 -1.07
CA GLU A 68 29.15 16.15 -1.19
C GLU A 68 27.63 16.19 -0.90
N MET A 69 26.89 15.18 -1.38
CA MET A 69 25.46 15.07 -1.13
C MET A 69 25.14 14.79 0.35
N ALA A 70 25.99 14.01 1.03
CA ALA A 70 25.87 13.75 2.47
C ALA A 70 26.05 15.03 3.29
N GLU A 71 26.98 15.91 2.91
CA GLU A 71 27.18 17.21 3.57
C GLU A 71 26.06 18.22 3.25
N ALA A 72 25.48 18.17 2.05
CA ALA A 72 24.47 19.12 1.61
C ALA A 72 23.04 18.80 2.08
N THR A 73 22.73 17.54 2.42
CA THR A 73 21.35 17.14 2.74
C THR A 73 20.91 17.57 4.14
N ASN A 74 19.66 18.04 4.25
CA ASN A 74 19.04 18.37 5.53
C ASN A 74 18.45 17.14 6.26
N ASP A 75 18.40 15.98 5.60
CA ASP A 75 17.91 14.74 6.18
C ASP A 75 19.07 13.95 6.80
N LYS A 76 19.15 13.94 8.13
CA LYS A 76 20.25 13.32 8.88
C LYS A 76 20.42 11.83 8.57
N ASN A 77 19.33 11.10 8.31
CA ASN A 77 19.41 9.66 8.06
C ASN A 77 19.98 9.41 6.67
N LEU A 78 19.53 10.21 5.70
CA LEU A 78 20.06 10.16 4.35
C LEU A 78 21.53 10.56 4.34
N ALA A 79 21.93 11.59 5.11
CA ALA A 79 23.34 11.98 5.26
C ALA A 79 24.20 10.80 5.74
N THR A 80 23.77 10.12 6.82
CA THR A 80 24.49 8.95 7.34
C THR A 80 24.59 7.84 6.31
N ILE A 81 23.48 7.51 5.63
CA ILE A 81 23.46 6.45 4.60
C ILE A 81 24.40 6.79 3.45
N LEU A 82 24.33 8.02 2.91
CA LEU A 82 25.18 8.45 1.81
C LEU A 82 26.67 8.46 2.19
N SER A 83 27.00 8.90 3.42
CA SER A 83 28.38 8.88 3.93
C SER A 83 28.92 7.47 4.06
N THR A 84 28.15 6.53 4.61
CA THR A 84 28.56 5.13 4.72
C THR A 84 28.75 4.50 3.34
N ILE A 85 27.83 4.75 2.40
CA ILE A 85 27.98 4.23 1.03
C ILE A 85 29.22 4.83 0.35
N ALA A 86 29.52 6.12 0.58
CA ALA A 86 30.75 6.72 0.06
C ALA A 86 32.00 6.01 0.62
N GLU A 87 32.06 5.79 1.94
CA GLU A 87 33.16 5.05 2.57
C GLU A 87 33.33 3.62 2.02
N ASP A 88 32.22 2.89 1.85
CA ASP A 88 32.22 1.54 1.28
C ASP A 88 32.81 1.53 -0.14
N ILE A 89 32.41 2.49 -0.98
CA ILE A 89 32.94 2.63 -2.35
C ILE A 89 34.43 2.98 -2.34
N ASN A 90 34.86 3.87 -1.44
CA ASN A 90 36.27 4.21 -1.28
C ASN A 90 37.10 2.99 -0.86
N SER A 91 36.50 2.07 -0.11
CA SER A 91 37.12 0.80 0.30
C SER A 91 37.12 -0.28 -0.81
N GLY A 92 36.45 -0.02 -1.94
CA GLY A 92 36.41 -0.90 -3.11
C GLY A 92 35.17 -1.77 -3.23
N GLN A 93 34.14 -1.57 -2.40
CA GLN A 93 32.85 -2.24 -2.56
C GLN A 93 32.05 -1.63 -3.73
N SER A 94 31.21 -2.43 -4.39
CA SER A 94 30.29 -1.91 -5.41
C SER A 94 29.19 -1.05 -4.77
N LEU A 95 28.65 -0.09 -5.54
CA LEU A 95 27.57 0.79 -5.09
C LEU A 95 26.30 -0.03 -4.82
N SER A 96 25.96 -1.00 -5.66
CA SER A 96 24.78 -1.85 -5.45
C SER A 96 24.90 -2.72 -4.21
N ASP A 97 26.07 -3.31 -3.94
CA ASP A 97 26.28 -4.13 -2.74
C ASP A 97 26.23 -3.30 -1.45
N SER A 98 26.78 -2.08 -1.45
CA SER A 98 26.70 -1.19 -0.28
C SER A 98 25.26 -0.72 -0.04
N MET A 99 24.53 -0.35 -1.10
CA MET A 99 23.12 0.06 -0.99
C MET A 99 22.19 -1.07 -0.53
N GLU A 100 22.53 -2.33 -0.80
CA GLU A 100 21.74 -3.51 -0.40
C GLU A 100 21.49 -3.55 1.12
N ASN A 101 22.46 -3.11 1.92
CA ASN A 101 22.34 -2.97 3.38
C ASN A 101 21.22 -2.00 3.79
N TYR A 102 20.84 -1.09 2.90
CA TYR A 102 19.81 -0.08 3.09
C TYR A 102 18.56 -0.33 2.22
N ARG A 103 18.32 -1.58 1.80
CA ARG A 103 17.18 -1.98 0.95
C ARG A 103 15.84 -1.46 1.47
N PHE A 104 15.62 -1.47 2.79
CA PHE A 104 14.38 -1.00 3.38
C PHE A 104 14.17 0.51 3.21
N GLN A 105 15.24 1.30 3.32
CA GLN A 105 15.22 2.75 3.26
C GLN A 105 15.23 3.27 1.81
N LEU A 106 16.03 2.64 0.94
CA LEU A 106 16.21 3.05 -0.46
C LEU A 106 15.16 2.44 -1.40
N GLY A 107 14.63 1.26 -1.06
CA GLY A 107 13.64 0.53 -1.83
C GLY A 107 14.22 -0.27 -2.99
N ASN A 108 13.50 -1.35 -3.36
CA ASN A 108 13.92 -2.30 -4.41
C ASN A 108 14.14 -1.65 -5.79
N LEU A 109 13.39 -0.60 -6.12
CA LEU A 109 13.53 0.10 -7.39
C LEU A 109 14.89 0.81 -7.49
N THR A 110 15.30 1.49 -6.42
CA THR A 110 16.61 2.16 -6.34
C THR A 110 17.74 1.17 -6.54
N LEU A 111 17.70 0.05 -5.82
CA LEU A 111 18.72 -1.00 -5.92
C LEU A 111 18.85 -1.56 -7.32
N ALA A 112 17.73 -1.89 -7.97
CA ALA A 112 17.80 -2.47 -9.31
C ALA A 112 18.30 -1.50 -10.37
N MET A 113 17.91 -0.22 -10.29
CA MET A 113 18.41 0.79 -11.22
C MET A 113 19.89 1.08 -11.00
N VAL A 114 20.33 1.12 -9.75
CA VAL A 114 21.76 1.25 -9.43
C VAL A 114 22.55 0.05 -9.97
N LYS A 115 22.08 -1.17 -9.71
CA LYS A 115 22.67 -2.40 -10.25
C LYS A 115 22.71 -2.39 -11.78
N LEU A 116 21.63 -1.95 -12.43
CA LEU A 116 21.58 -1.77 -13.89
C LEU A 116 22.65 -0.79 -14.37
N GLY A 117 22.80 0.34 -13.68
CA GLY A 117 23.80 1.36 -14.00
C GLY A 117 25.23 0.83 -13.86
N GLU A 118 25.51 0.02 -12.83
CA GLU A 118 26.81 -0.62 -12.64
C GLU A 118 27.09 -1.70 -13.69
N GLN A 119 26.12 -2.57 -13.97
CA GLN A 119 26.26 -3.66 -14.96
C GLN A 119 26.47 -3.13 -16.38
N THR A 120 25.78 -2.04 -16.74
CA THR A 120 25.86 -1.43 -18.08
C THR A 120 26.96 -0.39 -18.21
N GLY A 121 27.56 0.03 -17.09
CA GLY A 121 28.50 1.15 -17.05
C GLY A 121 27.85 2.52 -17.31
N ASN A 122 26.52 2.61 -17.40
CA ASN A 122 25.78 3.84 -17.67
C ASN A 122 24.98 4.28 -16.45
N MET A 123 25.71 4.69 -15.41
CA MET A 123 25.13 5.14 -14.14
C MET A 123 24.27 6.40 -14.28
N ALA A 124 24.71 7.35 -15.11
CA ALA A 124 24.00 8.61 -15.33
C ALA A 124 22.57 8.39 -15.86
N GLU A 125 22.42 7.63 -16.95
CA GLU A 125 21.11 7.36 -17.54
C GLU A 125 20.21 6.59 -16.57
N SER A 126 20.75 5.55 -15.90
CA SER A 126 19.98 4.75 -14.97
C SER A 126 19.46 5.56 -13.77
N LEU A 127 20.29 6.45 -13.20
CA LEU A 127 19.89 7.33 -12.11
C LEU A 127 18.90 8.41 -12.56
N TYR A 128 19.02 8.94 -13.78
CA TYR A 128 18.01 9.84 -14.34
C TYR A 128 16.64 9.15 -14.42
N LYS A 129 16.61 7.94 -14.98
CA LYS A 129 15.39 7.13 -15.07
C LYS A 129 14.81 6.79 -13.70
N LEU A 130 15.66 6.38 -12.76
CA LEU A 130 15.26 6.15 -11.37
C LEU A 130 14.60 7.40 -10.76
N SER A 131 15.23 8.57 -10.93
CA SER A 131 14.71 9.82 -10.36
C SER A 131 13.35 10.20 -10.97
N ASP A 132 13.15 10.01 -12.28
CA ASP A 132 11.87 10.24 -12.95
C ASP A 132 10.78 9.29 -12.43
N MET A 133 11.12 8.00 -12.25
CA MET A 133 10.22 7.00 -11.70
C MET A 133 9.83 7.29 -10.25
N LEU A 134 10.80 7.63 -9.40
CA LEU A 134 10.53 7.98 -8.00
C LEU A 134 9.66 9.23 -7.90
N GLU A 135 9.89 10.21 -8.77
CA GLU A 135 9.06 11.41 -8.84
C GLU A 135 7.62 11.08 -9.28
N GLU A 136 7.45 10.16 -10.23
CA GLU A 136 6.14 9.66 -10.64
C GLU A 136 5.42 8.96 -9.48
N ILE A 137 6.09 8.06 -8.78
CA ILE A 137 5.55 7.39 -7.58
C ILE A 137 5.09 8.44 -6.56
N ARG A 138 5.91 9.46 -6.29
CA ARG A 138 5.56 10.55 -5.38
C ARG A 138 4.34 11.34 -5.86
N ARG A 139 4.27 11.70 -7.15
CA ARG A 139 3.11 12.40 -7.73
C ARG A 139 1.85 11.57 -7.55
N ASN A 140 1.92 10.25 -7.75
CA ASN A 140 0.79 9.34 -7.59
C ASN A 140 0.32 9.25 -6.13
N VAL A 141 1.25 9.21 -5.17
CA VAL A 141 0.92 9.29 -3.73
C VAL A 141 0.23 10.62 -3.39
N ILE A 142 0.70 11.74 -3.95
CA ILE A 142 0.08 13.06 -3.73
C ILE A 142 -1.33 13.09 -4.34
N LYS A 143 -1.50 12.61 -5.57
CA LYS A 143 -2.82 12.49 -6.22
C LYS A 143 -3.77 11.65 -5.37
N PHE A 144 -3.33 10.49 -4.91
CA PHE A 144 -4.12 9.61 -4.04
C PHE A 144 -4.52 10.32 -2.73
N LYS A 145 -3.56 10.97 -2.05
CA LYS A 145 -3.84 11.74 -0.83
C LYS A 145 -4.85 12.86 -1.05
N LYS A 146 -4.81 13.52 -2.21
CA LYS A 146 -5.76 14.57 -2.60
C LYS A 146 -7.15 13.97 -2.87
N ALA A 147 -7.25 12.90 -3.64
CA ALA A 147 -8.51 12.20 -3.91
C ALA A 147 -9.20 11.71 -2.61
N MET A 148 -8.41 11.21 -1.66
CA MET A 148 -8.92 10.76 -0.34
C MET A 148 -9.23 11.91 0.63
N ALA A 149 -8.88 13.16 0.32
CA ALA A 149 -9.07 14.28 1.24
C ALA A 149 -10.57 14.58 1.46
N TYR A 150 -11.36 14.57 0.39
CA TYR A 150 -12.81 14.83 0.48
C TYR A 150 -13.54 13.76 1.31
N PRO A 151 -13.44 12.45 1.00
CA PRO A 151 -14.06 11.39 1.81
C PRO A 151 -13.65 11.47 3.28
N ARG A 152 -12.35 11.69 3.54
CA ARG A 152 -11.83 11.83 4.91
C ARG A 152 -12.50 12.98 5.66
N ASN A 153 -12.54 14.18 5.07
CA ASN A 153 -13.08 15.36 5.74
C ASN A 153 -14.59 15.25 5.99
N VAL A 154 -15.35 14.70 5.04
CA VAL A 154 -16.80 14.46 5.19
C VAL A 154 -17.06 13.44 6.29
N MET A 155 -16.33 12.31 6.29
CA MET A 155 -16.48 11.29 7.34
C MET A 155 -16.16 11.83 8.73
N ILE A 156 -15.14 12.70 8.88
CA ILE A 156 -14.84 13.36 10.14
C ILE A 156 -15.99 14.28 10.58
N ALA A 157 -16.49 15.14 9.69
CA ALA A 157 -17.59 16.04 10.00
C ALA A 157 -18.86 15.28 10.40
N MET A 158 -19.18 14.19 9.68
CA MET A 158 -20.29 13.31 10.00
C MET A 158 -20.12 12.60 11.34
N ALA A 159 -18.93 12.09 11.64
CA ALA A 159 -18.66 11.43 12.92
C ALA A 159 -18.83 12.42 14.11
N VAL A 160 -18.36 13.66 13.96
CA VAL A 160 -18.53 14.72 14.96
C VAL A 160 -20.02 15.05 15.13
N ALA A 161 -20.74 15.32 14.04
CA ALA A 161 -22.17 15.65 14.09
C ALA A 161 -23.00 14.52 14.72
N PHE A 162 -22.70 13.27 14.35
CA PHE A 162 -23.34 12.07 14.88
C PHE A 162 -23.09 11.91 16.39
N THR A 163 -21.85 12.13 16.83
CA THR A 163 -21.48 12.05 18.25
C THR A 163 -22.21 13.11 19.07
N ILE A 164 -22.24 14.36 18.62
CA ILE A 164 -22.97 15.44 19.31
C ILE A 164 -24.45 15.12 19.42
N LEU A 165 -25.06 14.69 18.32
CA LEU A 165 -26.48 14.36 18.30
C LEU A 165 -26.80 13.22 19.27
N ILE A 166 -26.03 12.13 19.22
CA ILE A 166 -26.24 10.99 20.10
C ILE A 166 -26.03 11.36 21.57
N SER A 167 -24.99 12.11 21.93
CA SER A 167 -24.69 12.40 23.33
C SER A 167 -25.63 13.45 23.96
N TYR A 168 -26.21 14.36 23.17
CA TYR A 168 -27.02 15.45 23.72
C TYR A 168 -28.52 15.36 23.41
N VAL A 169 -28.90 14.84 22.24
CA VAL A 169 -30.30 14.84 21.79
C VAL A 169 -31.01 13.57 22.20
N VAL A 170 -30.40 12.41 21.97
CA VAL A 170 -31.04 11.10 22.22
C VAL A 170 -31.37 10.85 23.71
N PRO A 171 -30.53 11.24 24.70
CA PRO A 171 -30.86 11.05 26.12
C PRO A 171 -32.07 11.85 26.56
N LYS A 172 -32.31 13.02 25.96
CA LYS A 172 -33.51 13.82 26.24
C LYS A 172 -34.77 13.06 25.84
N PHE A 173 -34.77 12.41 24.68
CA PHE A 173 -35.88 11.55 24.27
C PHE A 173 -36.08 10.38 25.23
N LYS A 174 -35.02 9.70 25.67
CA LYS A 174 -35.13 8.65 26.69
C LYS A 174 -35.90 9.14 27.92
N THR A 175 -35.52 10.30 28.49
CA THR A 175 -36.21 10.85 29.66
C THR A 175 -37.66 11.27 29.40
N MET A 176 -38.04 11.59 28.16
CA MET A 176 -39.42 11.89 27.81
C MET A 176 -40.25 10.62 27.76
N PHE A 177 -39.74 9.56 27.13
CA PHE A 177 -40.41 8.25 27.05
C PHE A 177 -40.63 7.63 28.43
N ASP A 178 -39.62 7.72 29.29
CA ASP A 178 -39.71 7.26 30.69
C ASP A 178 -40.87 7.95 31.46
N LYS A 179 -41.24 9.18 31.10
CA LYS A 179 -42.37 9.91 31.72
C LYS A 179 -43.73 9.51 31.18
N PHE A 180 -43.81 9.09 29.91
CA PHE A 180 -45.05 8.70 29.26
C PHE A 180 -45.34 7.20 29.34
N ASN A 181 -44.44 6.41 29.97
CA ASN A 181 -44.52 4.94 30.06
C ASN A 181 -44.70 4.27 28.69
N THR A 182 -44.07 4.82 27.66
CA THR A 182 -44.09 4.31 26.30
C THR A 182 -42.79 3.61 25.95
N GLU A 183 -42.86 2.57 25.14
CA GLU A 183 -41.66 1.88 24.66
C GLU A 183 -40.92 2.69 23.60
N LEU A 184 -39.59 2.65 23.64
CA LEU A 184 -38.74 3.34 22.67
C LEU A 184 -38.74 2.59 21.32
N PRO A 185 -38.90 3.30 20.19
CA PRO A 185 -38.76 2.70 18.87
C PRO A 185 -37.39 2.08 18.63
N LEU A 186 -37.34 1.02 17.80
CA LEU A 186 -36.11 0.28 17.49
C LEU A 186 -34.93 1.18 17.03
N PRO A 187 -35.11 2.16 16.12
CA PRO A 187 -33.99 3.01 15.68
C PRO A 187 -33.37 3.82 16.82
N THR A 188 -34.18 4.34 17.73
CA THR A 188 -33.72 5.11 18.91
C THR A 188 -33.01 4.20 19.91
N LEU A 189 -33.44 2.95 20.05
CA LEU A 189 -32.77 1.96 20.89
C LEU A 189 -31.38 1.59 20.32
N ILE A 190 -31.24 1.50 19.00
CA ILE A 190 -29.93 1.33 18.34
C ILE A 190 -29.03 2.53 18.64
N LEU A 191 -29.53 3.76 18.52
CA LEU A 191 -28.78 4.98 18.83
C LEU A 191 -28.33 5.03 20.31
N LEU A 192 -29.19 4.64 21.25
CA LEU A 192 -28.84 4.55 22.68
C LEU A 192 -27.81 3.45 22.98
N LYS A 193 -27.87 2.31 22.29
CA LYS A 193 -26.85 1.27 22.42
C LYS A 193 -25.49 1.76 21.90
N LEU A 194 -25.49 2.45 20.77
CA LEU A 194 -24.28 3.07 20.23
C LEU A 194 -23.74 4.12 21.22
N GLU A 195 -24.58 5.03 21.71
CA GLU A 195 -24.24 6.02 22.74
C GLU A 195 -23.52 5.39 23.94
N PHE A 196 -24.10 4.35 24.51
CA PHE A 196 -23.54 3.65 25.66
C PHE A 196 -22.17 3.04 25.35
N ILE A 197 -22.00 2.45 24.17
CA ILE A 197 -20.70 1.91 23.71
C ILE A 197 -19.67 3.03 23.55
N PHE A 198 -20.04 4.15 22.91
CA PHE A 198 -19.11 5.25 22.67
C PHE A 198 -18.69 5.95 23.98
N ASN A 199 -19.62 6.22 24.88
CA ASN A 199 -19.34 6.95 26.13
C ASN A 199 -18.65 6.07 27.19
N ASN A 200 -19.02 4.79 27.32
CA ASN A 200 -18.48 3.91 28.36
C ASN A 200 -17.34 3.02 27.86
N TYR A 201 -17.37 2.62 26.59
CA TYR A 201 -16.40 1.69 25.99
C TYR A 201 -15.56 2.30 24.87
N GLY A 202 -15.66 3.61 24.61
CA GLY A 202 -14.94 4.26 23.50
C GLY A 202 -13.44 3.98 23.51
N LEU A 203 -12.80 4.05 24.68
CA LEU A 203 -11.37 3.69 24.83
C LEU A 203 -11.10 2.22 24.54
N TYR A 204 -11.96 1.29 24.97
CA TYR A 204 -11.82 -0.15 24.67
C TYR A 204 -12.08 -0.47 23.20
N VAL A 205 -12.99 0.25 22.54
CA VAL A 205 -13.24 0.12 21.09
C VAL A 205 -12.03 0.60 20.30
N LEU A 206 -11.45 1.76 20.66
CA LEU A 206 -10.22 2.26 20.04
C LEU A 206 -9.05 1.32 20.28
N ALA A 207 -8.88 0.83 21.51
CA ALA A 207 -7.84 -0.16 21.84
C ALA A 207 -8.05 -1.45 21.05
N GLY A 208 -9.28 -1.98 20.97
CA GLY A 208 -9.61 -3.18 20.19
C GLY A 208 -9.35 -3.02 18.70
N LEU A 209 -9.68 -1.85 18.12
CA LEU A 209 -9.38 -1.53 16.73
C LEU A 209 -7.87 -1.45 16.49
N PHE A 210 -7.14 -0.80 17.40
CA PHE A 210 -5.67 -0.73 17.33
C PHE A 210 -5.05 -2.13 17.42
N THR A 211 -5.44 -2.94 18.40
CA THR A 211 -4.98 -4.33 18.55
C THR A 211 -5.33 -5.16 17.33
N PHE A 212 -6.54 -5.02 16.77
CA PHE A 212 -6.93 -5.70 15.54
C PHE A 212 -6.01 -5.34 14.36
N ILE A 213 -5.71 -4.05 14.17
CA ILE A 213 -4.80 -3.58 13.12
C ILE A 213 -3.39 -4.15 13.32
N VAL A 214 -2.87 -4.13 14.55
CA VAL A 214 -1.54 -4.65 14.88
C VAL A 214 -1.46 -6.16 14.62
N VAL A 215 -2.44 -6.93 15.11
CA VAL A 215 -2.53 -8.37 14.90
C VAL A 215 -2.66 -8.70 13.42
N LEU A 216 -3.52 -7.98 12.68
CA LEU A 216 -3.67 -8.17 11.25
C LEU A 216 -2.37 -7.90 10.50
N ARG A 217 -1.66 -6.81 10.84
CA ARG A 217 -0.32 -6.51 10.27
C ARG A 217 0.69 -7.60 10.60
N TYR A 218 0.70 -8.09 11.84
CA TYR A 218 1.58 -9.18 12.25
C TYR A 218 1.34 -10.44 11.40
N PHE A 219 0.08 -10.86 11.22
CA PHE A 219 -0.23 -12.02 10.39
C PHE A 219 0.11 -11.81 8.91
N ILE A 220 -0.12 -10.62 8.35
CA ILE A 220 0.24 -10.28 6.97
C ILE A 220 1.76 -10.32 6.76
N ASN A 221 2.55 -9.87 7.74
CA ASN A 221 4.00 -9.78 7.58
C ASN A 221 4.71 -11.09 7.93
N ASN A 222 4.20 -11.86 8.90
CA ASN A 222 4.88 -13.05 9.42
C ASN A 222 4.44 -14.36 8.73
N SER A 223 3.23 -14.42 8.17
CA SER A 223 2.71 -15.64 7.53
C SER A 223 2.58 -15.46 6.02
N MET A 224 3.44 -16.14 5.25
CA MET A 224 3.40 -16.12 3.79
C MET A 224 2.05 -16.61 3.24
N ALA A 225 1.49 -17.67 3.84
CA ALA A 225 0.18 -18.19 3.44
C ALA A 225 -0.96 -17.20 3.71
N PHE A 226 -0.93 -16.50 4.85
CA PHE A 226 -1.90 -15.46 5.16
C PHE A 226 -1.75 -14.26 4.22
N ARG A 227 -0.52 -13.79 4.00
CA ARG A 227 -0.19 -12.71 3.05
C ARG A 227 -0.71 -13.01 1.64
N PHE A 228 -0.51 -14.24 1.15
CA PHE A 228 -0.99 -14.66 -0.15
C PHE A 228 -2.51 -14.59 -0.25
N ARG A 229 -3.23 -15.16 0.73
CA ARG A 229 -4.71 -15.11 0.76
C ARG A 229 -5.23 -13.68 0.90
N TRP A 230 -4.57 -12.86 1.71
CA TRP A 230 -4.90 -11.44 1.87
C TRP A 230 -4.75 -10.68 0.56
N HIS A 231 -3.62 -10.84 -0.13
CA HIS A 231 -3.42 -10.25 -1.45
C HIS A 231 -4.45 -10.75 -2.48
N GLN A 232 -4.79 -12.04 -2.43
CA GLN A 232 -5.82 -12.62 -3.31
C GLN A 232 -7.22 -12.05 -3.00
N PHE A 233 -7.52 -11.80 -1.74
CA PHE A 233 -8.76 -11.14 -1.33
C PHE A 233 -8.82 -9.70 -1.85
N LEU A 234 -7.73 -8.92 -1.73
CA LEU A 234 -7.67 -7.55 -2.24
C LEU A 234 -7.90 -7.48 -3.76
N LEU A 235 -7.45 -8.48 -4.52
CA LEU A 235 -7.72 -8.60 -5.96
C LEU A 235 -9.19 -8.92 -6.30
N ARG A 236 -10.03 -9.25 -5.31
CA ARG A 236 -11.48 -9.44 -5.52
C ARG A 236 -12.32 -8.22 -5.14
N VAL A 237 -11.73 -7.25 -4.46
CA VAL A 237 -12.45 -6.04 -4.03
C VAL A 237 -12.60 -5.10 -5.23
N TYR A 238 -13.83 -4.79 -5.63
CA TYR A 238 -14.17 -4.02 -6.84
C TYR A 238 -13.31 -2.77 -7.05
N LEU A 239 -13.15 -1.94 -6.03
CA LEU A 239 -12.38 -0.70 -6.12
C LEU A 239 -10.87 -0.90 -6.07
N ILE A 240 -10.39 -1.95 -5.39
CA ILE A 240 -8.96 -2.15 -5.11
C ILE A 240 -8.30 -3.01 -6.19
N ASN A 241 -9.05 -3.93 -6.80
CA ASN A 241 -8.55 -4.89 -7.78
C ASN A 241 -7.76 -4.20 -8.89
N ASN A 242 -8.41 -3.30 -9.62
CA ASN A 242 -7.80 -2.60 -10.75
C ASN A 242 -6.61 -1.74 -10.31
N ILE A 243 -6.67 -1.11 -9.12
CA ILE A 243 -5.54 -0.33 -8.58
C ILE A 243 -4.31 -1.23 -8.43
N ILE A 244 -4.45 -2.37 -7.75
CA ILE A 244 -3.33 -3.28 -7.50
C ILE A 244 -2.83 -3.91 -8.81
N LEU A 245 -3.74 -4.36 -9.67
CA LEU A 245 -3.41 -5.01 -10.94
C LEU A 245 -2.62 -4.05 -11.84
N TYR A 246 -3.17 -2.89 -12.14
CA TYR A 246 -2.54 -1.94 -13.06
C TYR A 246 -1.32 -1.23 -12.45
N ALA A 247 -1.28 -1.02 -11.12
CA ALA A 247 -0.04 -0.56 -10.46
C ALA A 247 1.10 -1.58 -10.61
N THR A 248 0.78 -2.88 -10.42
CA THR A 248 1.75 -3.96 -10.53
C THR A 248 2.24 -4.13 -11.96
N LEU A 249 1.31 -4.16 -12.93
CA LEU A 249 1.65 -4.29 -14.35
C LEU A 249 2.43 -3.08 -14.86
N ASN A 250 2.03 -1.85 -14.49
CA ASN A 250 2.78 -0.64 -14.85
C ASN A 250 4.23 -0.73 -14.33
N ARG A 251 4.43 -1.04 -13.05
CA ARG A 251 5.77 -1.15 -12.47
C ARG A 251 6.59 -2.25 -13.14
N PHE A 252 5.99 -3.42 -13.36
CA PHE A 252 6.64 -4.54 -14.04
C PHE A 252 7.08 -4.16 -15.46
N THR A 253 6.18 -3.64 -16.28
CA THR A 253 6.47 -3.36 -17.69
C THR A 253 7.41 -2.17 -17.88
N LEU A 254 7.34 -1.17 -17.00
CA LEU A 254 8.25 -0.03 -17.04
C LEU A 254 9.69 -0.52 -16.79
N VAL A 255 9.92 -1.24 -15.69
CA VAL A 255 11.27 -1.75 -15.36
C VAL A 255 11.74 -2.74 -16.42
N PHE A 256 10.88 -3.66 -16.84
CA PHE A 256 11.22 -4.66 -17.85
C PHE A 256 11.58 -4.02 -19.20
N SER A 257 10.85 -3.00 -19.65
CA SER A 257 11.15 -2.27 -20.89
C SER A 257 12.50 -1.57 -20.82
N GLU A 258 12.77 -0.88 -19.72
CA GLU A 258 14.03 -0.15 -19.50
C GLU A 258 15.24 -1.11 -19.49
N LEU A 259 15.12 -2.27 -18.82
CA LEU A 259 16.17 -3.30 -18.81
C LEU A 259 16.42 -3.88 -20.21
N VAL A 260 15.36 -4.21 -20.95
CA VAL A 260 15.50 -4.74 -22.32
C VAL A 260 16.10 -3.69 -23.26
N ARG A 261 15.69 -2.42 -23.14
CA ARG A 261 16.26 -1.31 -23.93
C ARG A 261 17.75 -1.09 -23.63
N ALA A 262 18.15 -1.32 -22.38
CA ALA A 262 19.56 -1.29 -21.97
C ALA A 262 20.37 -2.52 -22.44
N GLY A 263 19.75 -3.46 -23.17
CA GLY A 263 20.41 -4.64 -23.72
C GLY A 263 20.57 -5.80 -22.73
N ILE A 264 19.91 -5.73 -21.56
CA ILE A 264 19.92 -6.84 -20.59
C ILE A 264 19.19 -8.05 -21.19
N PRO A 265 19.74 -9.27 -21.09
CA PRO A 265 19.07 -10.48 -21.56
C PRO A 265 17.66 -10.63 -20.97
N ILE A 266 16.68 -11.03 -21.79
CA ILE A 266 15.26 -11.08 -21.41
C ILE A 266 15.01 -11.86 -20.11
N ALA A 267 15.69 -12.99 -19.92
CA ALA A 267 15.53 -13.80 -18.70
C ALA A 267 15.97 -13.04 -17.43
N GLU A 268 17.11 -12.35 -17.48
CA GLU A 268 17.63 -11.54 -16.38
C GLU A 268 16.76 -10.28 -16.14
N ALA A 269 16.27 -9.67 -17.23
CA ALA A 269 15.35 -8.54 -17.17
C ALA A 269 14.02 -8.93 -16.49
N LEU A 270 13.47 -10.12 -16.82
CA LEU A 270 12.28 -10.67 -16.16
C LEU A 270 12.53 -10.91 -14.67
N ASP A 271 13.67 -11.48 -14.30
CA ASP A 271 14.01 -11.73 -12.90
C ASP A 271 14.03 -10.46 -12.07
N THR A 272 14.73 -9.45 -12.57
CA THR A 272 14.84 -8.15 -11.90
C THR A 272 13.47 -7.47 -11.78
N ALA A 273 12.68 -7.46 -12.86
CA ALA A 273 11.35 -6.83 -12.86
C ALA A 273 10.34 -7.56 -11.95
N ILE A 274 10.39 -8.89 -11.88
CA ILE A 274 9.50 -9.71 -11.04
C ILE A 274 9.88 -9.63 -9.57
N GLU A 275 11.17 -9.52 -9.24
CA GLU A 275 11.64 -9.42 -7.86
C GLU A 275 10.98 -8.24 -7.14
N MET A 276 10.82 -7.11 -7.83
CA MET A 276 10.19 -5.90 -7.31
C MET A 276 8.70 -6.05 -6.97
N ILE A 277 8.02 -7.12 -7.38
CA ILE A 277 6.57 -7.23 -7.23
C ILE A 277 6.20 -7.68 -5.81
N ASP A 278 5.36 -6.89 -5.14
CA ASP A 278 4.94 -7.16 -3.75
C ASP A 278 3.74 -8.10 -3.69
N ASN A 279 2.83 -8.02 -4.66
CA ASN A 279 1.61 -8.80 -4.70
C ASN A 279 1.93 -10.25 -5.09
N LEU A 280 2.02 -11.13 -4.08
CA LEU A 280 2.37 -12.54 -4.26
C LEU A 280 1.55 -13.29 -5.34
N PRO A 281 0.20 -13.23 -5.40
CA PRO A 281 -0.55 -13.87 -6.49
C PRO A 281 -0.15 -13.41 -7.90
N LEU A 282 0.04 -12.10 -8.10
CA LEU A 282 0.50 -11.57 -9.39
C LEU A 282 1.96 -11.93 -9.66
N LYS A 283 2.82 -11.91 -8.64
CA LYS A 283 4.22 -12.36 -8.72
C LYS A 283 4.30 -13.81 -9.17
N THR A 284 3.50 -14.71 -8.59
CA THR A 284 3.44 -16.13 -8.97
C THR A 284 3.01 -16.30 -10.42
N LYS A 285 2.04 -15.53 -10.91
CA LYS A 285 1.66 -15.54 -12.32
C LYS A 285 2.78 -15.02 -13.22
N LEU A 286 3.47 -13.93 -12.86
CA LEU A 286 4.53 -13.38 -13.70
C LEU A 286 5.79 -14.28 -13.71
N LEU A 287 6.06 -15.03 -12.64
CA LEU A 287 7.11 -16.04 -12.60
C LEU A 287 6.93 -17.15 -13.65
N THR A 288 5.69 -17.42 -14.11
CA THR A 288 5.49 -18.42 -15.19
C THR A 288 6.05 -17.93 -16.52
N ILE A 289 6.04 -16.62 -16.79
CA ILE A 289 6.63 -16.02 -18.00
C ILE A 289 8.13 -16.33 -18.04
N ARG A 290 8.83 -16.05 -16.94
CA ARG A 290 10.26 -16.36 -16.78
C ARG A 290 10.53 -17.84 -17.04
N SER A 291 9.76 -18.72 -16.39
CA SER A 291 9.94 -20.17 -16.60
C SER A 291 9.72 -20.60 -18.06
N THR A 292 8.77 -19.99 -18.78
CA THR A 292 8.54 -20.26 -20.20
C THR A 292 9.73 -19.82 -21.05
N VAL A 293 10.25 -18.61 -20.83
CA VAL A 293 11.40 -18.07 -21.57
C VAL A 293 12.69 -18.86 -21.30
N GLU A 294 12.96 -19.23 -20.04
CA GLU A 294 14.13 -20.05 -19.68
C GLU A 294 14.11 -21.44 -20.31
N LYS A 295 12.92 -21.99 -20.58
CA LYS A 295 12.73 -23.26 -21.28
C LYS A 295 12.82 -23.13 -22.81
N GLY A 296 13.13 -21.94 -23.33
CA GLY A 296 13.23 -21.66 -24.76
C GLY A 296 11.90 -21.32 -25.45
N GLY A 297 10.83 -21.08 -24.68
CA GLY A 297 9.58 -20.54 -25.22
C GLY A 297 9.70 -19.05 -25.57
N SER A 298 8.80 -18.55 -26.43
CA SER A 298 8.71 -17.12 -26.73
C SER A 298 8.11 -16.32 -25.58
N LEU A 299 8.47 -15.04 -25.47
CA LEU A 299 7.94 -14.12 -24.48
C LEU A 299 6.44 -13.92 -24.65
N HIS A 300 5.95 -13.76 -25.89
CA HIS A 300 4.52 -13.60 -26.15
C HIS A 300 3.69 -14.80 -25.65
N ASN A 301 4.20 -16.03 -25.75
CA ASN A 301 3.51 -17.21 -25.22
C ASN A 301 3.47 -17.16 -23.70
N GLY A 302 4.61 -16.87 -23.06
CA GLY A 302 4.66 -16.71 -21.60
C GLY A 302 3.68 -15.66 -21.09
N LEU A 303 3.55 -14.52 -21.77
CA LEU A 303 2.58 -13.47 -21.43
C LEU A 303 1.13 -13.95 -21.58
N ALA A 304 0.82 -14.64 -22.68
CA ALA A 304 -0.52 -15.18 -22.94
C ALA A 304 -0.97 -16.16 -21.85
N ASP A 305 -0.08 -17.05 -21.40
CA ASP A 305 -0.36 -18.08 -20.38
C ASP A 305 -0.76 -17.50 -19.02
N THR A 306 -0.35 -16.26 -18.70
CA THR A 306 -0.67 -15.64 -17.40
C THR A 306 -2.11 -15.16 -17.29
N GLU A 307 -2.78 -14.93 -18.42
CA GLU A 307 -4.08 -14.25 -18.55
C GLU A 307 -4.10 -12.84 -17.91
N LEU A 308 -2.94 -12.23 -17.63
CA LEU A 308 -2.84 -10.88 -17.08
C LEU A 308 -2.82 -9.81 -18.18
N PHE A 309 -2.45 -10.19 -19.39
CA PHE A 309 -2.23 -9.26 -20.50
C PHE A 309 -3.36 -9.36 -21.52
N GLU A 310 -3.85 -8.21 -21.97
CA GLU A 310 -4.84 -8.13 -23.05
C GLU A 310 -4.21 -8.63 -24.37
N ASN A 311 -5.02 -9.21 -25.26
CA ASN A 311 -4.52 -9.79 -26.52
C ASN A 311 -3.71 -8.78 -27.35
N MET A 312 -4.11 -7.50 -27.35
CA MET A 312 -3.36 -6.43 -28.02
C MET A 312 -1.89 -6.38 -27.57
N ILE A 313 -1.64 -6.50 -26.26
CA ILE A 313 -0.29 -6.47 -25.68
C ILE A 313 0.51 -7.70 -26.10
N VAL A 314 -0.11 -8.87 -26.07
CA VAL A 314 0.51 -10.12 -26.53
C VAL A 314 0.90 -10.02 -28.01
N GLN A 315 0.05 -9.46 -28.87
CA GLN A 315 0.36 -9.27 -30.28
C GLN A 315 1.48 -8.25 -30.52
N MET A 316 1.54 -7.16 -29.74
CA MET A 316 2.64 -6.19 -29.83
C MET A 316 3.98 -6.84 -29.50
N VAL A 317 4.04 -7.62 -28.43
CA VAL A 317 5.26 -8.36 -28.06
C VAL A 317 5.62 -9.39 -29.12
N ARG A 318 4.64 -10.15 -29.64
CA ARG A 318 4.85 -11.10 -30.73
C ARG A 318 5.42 -10.43 -31.98
N ALA A 319 4.88 -9.28 -32.36
CA ALA A 319 5.38 -8.51 -33.50
C ALA A 319 6.81 -8.02 -33.27
N GLY A 320 7.11 -7.51 -32.06
CA GLY A 320 8.45 -7.08 -31.67
C GLY A 320 9.47 -8.22 -31.65
N GLU A 321 9.10 -9.40 -31.16
CA GLU A 321 9.96 -10.60 -31.21
C GLU A 321 10.22 -11.03 -32.66
N ALA A 322 9.20 -11.01 -33.53
CA ALA A 322 9.34 -11.42 -34.93
C ALA A 322 10.13 -10.42 -35.78
N SER A 323 10.02 -9.12 -35.49
CA SER A 323 10.72 -8.05 -36.22
C SER A 323 12.07 -7.65 -35.61
N GLY A 324 12.41 -8.18 -34.43
CA GLY A 324 13.60 -7.78 -33.68
C GLY A 324 13.50 -6.38 -33.04
N GLN A 325 12.30 -5.81 -32.94
CA GLN A 325 12.03 -4.49 -32.35
C GLN A 325 11.29 -4.62 -31.01
N LEU A 326 11.73 -5.55 -30.16
CA LEU A 326 11.07 -5.85 -28.90
C LEU A 326 11.15 -4.67 -27.91
N ASP A 327 12.27 -3.98 -27.86
CA ASP A 327 12.50 -2.76 -27.08
C ASP A 327 11.42 -1.68 -27.37
N ALA A 328 11.21 -1.37 -28.65
CA ALA A 328 10.23 -0.37 -29.06
C ALA A 328 8.79 -0.80 -28.73
N MET A 329 8.48 -2.09 -28.87
CA MET A 329 7.16 -2.61 -28.53
C MET A 329 6.91 -2.62 -27.02
N LEU A 330 7.91 -2.98 -26.20
CA LEU A 330 7.80 -2.96 -24.74
C LEU A 330 7.64 -1.53 -24.21
N ASP A 331 8.27 -0.53 -24.82
CA ASP A 331 8.09 0.87 -24.43
C ASP A 331 6.62 1.29 -24.63
N LYS A 332 5.99 0.85 -25.73
CA LYS A 332 4.55 1.09 -25.96
C LYS A 332 3.64 0.32 -25.01
N VAL A 333 4.04 -0.87 -24.60
CA VAL A 333 3.34 -1.63 -23.56
C VAL A 333 3.44 -0.92 -22.20
N ALA A 334 4.60 -0.37 -21.85
CA ALA A 334 4.79 0.40 -20.63
C ALA A 334 3.95 1.70 -20.63
N GLU A 335 3.94 2.44 -21.74
CA GLU A 335 3.08 3.62 -21.94
C GLU A 335 1.59 3.26 -21.75
N TYR A 336 1.16 2.11 -22.28
CA TYR A 336 -0.23 1.64 -22.15
C TYR A 336 -0.62 1.38 -20.68
N PHE A 337 0.20 0.65 -19.93
CA PHE A 337 -0.09 0.34 -18.54
C PHE A 337 0.01 1.56 -17.64
N LYS A 338 0.93 2.48 -17.92
CA LYS A 338 1.00 3.78 -17.26
C LYS A 338 -0.30 4.56 -17.45
N MET A 339 -0.77 4.71 -18.69
CA MET A 339 -2.03 5.37 -18.99
C MET A 339 -3.23 4.72 -18.30
N LYS A 340 -3.31 3.38 -18.26
CA LYS A 340 -4.37 2.65 -17.53
C LYS A 340 -4.30 2.94 -16.03
N PHE A 341 -3.11 2.93 -15.45
CA PHE A 341 -2.90 3.21 -14.04
C PHE A 341 -3.28 4.66 -13.69
N ASP A 342 -2.84 5.63 -14.48
CA ASP A 342 -3.16 7.05 -14.29
C ASP A 342 -4.67 7.29 -14.33
N ARG A 343 -5.40 6.69 -15.27
CA ARG A 343 -6.88 6.78 -15.34
C ARG A 343 -7.56 6.27 -14.07
N ILE A 344 -7.03 5.21 -13.47
CA ILE A 344 -7.58 4.64 -12.23
C ILE A 344 -7.32 5.57 -11.05
N ILE A 345 -6.12 6.16 -10.98
CA ILE A 345 -5.78 7.13 -9.94
C ILE A 345 -6.64 8.39 -10.06
N ASP A 346 -6.84 8.89 -11.28
CA ASP A 346 -7.63 10.09 -11.53
C ASP A 346 -9.14 9.85 -11.27
N GLY A 347 -9.65 8.65 -11.56
CA GLY A 347 -11.04 8.25 -11.27
C GLY A 347 -11.32 7.79 -9.84
N LEU A 348 -10.33 7.81 -8.94
CA LEU A 348 -10.49 7.28 -7.57
C LEU A 348 -11.60 8.00 -6.80
N SER A 349 -11.68 9.33 -6.92
CA SER A 349 -12.69 10.14 -6.22
C SER A 349 -14.11 9.80 -6.65
N GLU A 350 -14.31 9.66 -7.97
CA GLU A 350 -15.61 9.32 -8.58
C GLU A 350 -16.06 7.91 -8.13
N ALA A 351 -15.12 6.97 -8.03
CA ALA A 351 -15.43 5.61 -7.61
C ALA A 351 -15.81 5.50 -6.12
N ILE A 352 -15.35 6.43 -5.28
CA ILE A 352 -15.66 6.49 -3.85
C ILE A 352 -17.00 7.20 -3.58
N GLU A 353 -17.45 8.09 -4.47
CA GLU A 353 -18.65 8.91 -4.28
C GLU A 353 -19.93 8.09 -4.01
N PRO A 354 -20.27 7.02 -4.76
CA PRO A 354 -21.46 6.22 -4.48
C PRO A 354 -21.45 5.59 -3.08
N ILE A 355 -20.27 5.19 -2.59
CA ILE A 355 -20.11 4.64 -1.25
C ILE A 355 -20.37 5.73 -0.21
N MET A 356 -19.84 6.93 -0.42
CA MET A 356 -20.07 8.07 0.45
C MET A 356 -21.55 8.46 0.50
N LEU A 357 -22.23 8.54 -0.64
CA LEU A 357 -23.66 8.83 -0.71
C LEU A 357 -24.50 7.79 0.02
N PHE A 358 -24.15 6.50 -0.14
CA PHE A 358 -24.83 5.43 0.58
C PHE A 358 -24.65 5.55 2.11
N ILE A 359 -23.43 5.82 2.58
CA ILE A 359 -23.15 6.02 4.01
C ILE A 359 -23.90 7.24 4.55
N ILE A 360 -23.88 8.37 3.83
CA ILE A 360 -24.61 9.59 4.20
C ILE A 360 -26.11 9.31 4.29
N ALA A 361 -26.69 8.69 3.26
CA ALA A 361 -28.11 8.38 3.22
C ALA A 361 -28.50 7.45 4.37
N ALA A 362 -27.73 6.40 4.62
CA ALA A 362 -27.96 5.46 5.72
C ALA A 362 -27.89 6.16 7.08
N MET A 363 -26.89 7.02 7.30
CA MET A 363 -26.74 7.79 8.53
C MET A 363 -27.88 8.79 8.72
N VAL A 364 -28.24 9.56 7.69
CA VAL A 364 -29.34 10.53 7.75
C VAL A 364 -30.66 9.82 8.01
N LEU A 365 -30.91 8.67 7.38
CA LEU A 365 -32.10 7.86 7.61
C LEU A 365 -32.17 7.35 9.05
N LEU A 366 -31.06 6.82 9.58
CA LEU A 366 -30.97 6.36 10.97
C LEU A 366 -31.26 7.52 11.94
N LEU A 367 -30.71 8.70 11.68
CA LEU A 367 -30.93 9.89 12.51
C LEU A 367 -32.38 10.39 12.41
N ALA A 368 -32.92 10.49 11.19
CA ALA A 368 -34.28 10.94 10.96
C ALA A 368 -35.29 10.00 11.63
N THR A 369 -35.18 8.69 11.42
CA THR A 369 -36.06 7.71 12.05
C THR A 369 -35.85 7.63 13.56
N GLY A 370 -34.60 7.76 14.03
CA GLY A 370 -34.26 7.77 15.45
C GLY A 370 -34.78 8.97 16.23
N ILE A 371 -35.14 10.08 15.56
CA ILE A 371 -35.73 11.28 16.17
C ILE A 371 -37.23 11.40 15.89
N PHE A 372 -37.67 11.23 14.63
CA PHE A 372 -39.06 11.47 14.25
C PHE A 372 -40.02 10.38 14.75
N LEU A 373 -39.60 9.11 14.79
CA LEU A 373 -40.47 8.05 15.33
C LEU A 373 -40.76 8.25 16.83
N PRO A 374 -39.76 8.60 17.68
CA PRO A 374 -40.04 9.01 19.04
C PRO A 374 -40.99 10.20 19.16
N MET A 375 -40.82 11.19 18.29
CA MET A 375 -41.65 12.40 18.31
C MET A 375 -43.12 12.08 18.02
N TRP A 376 -43.39 11.23 17.02
CA TRP A 376 -44.76 10.80 16.71
C TRP A 376 -45.38 9.94 17.82
N SER A 377 -44.64 8.96 18.34
CA SER A 377 -45.17 8.07 19.38
C SER A 377 -45.47 8.78 20.71
N ILE A 378 -44.71 9.83 21.08
CA ILE A 378 -45.10 10.73 22.18
C ILE A 378 -46.39 11.48 21.83
N GLY A 379 -46.50 12.00 20.60
CA GLY A 379 -47.71 12.69 20.13
C GLY A 379 -48.96 11.81 20.25
N ASP A 380 -48.89 10.57 19.79
CA ASP A 380 -49.98 9.60 19.89
C ASP A 380 -50.32 9.25 21.35
N ALA A 381 -49.30 9.14 22.21
CA ALA A 381 -49.50 8.87 23.64
C ALA A 381 -50.14 10.03 24.41
N VAL A 382 -49.93 11.27 23.94
CA VAL A 382 -50.58 12.47 24.48
C VAL A 382 -52.00 12.63 23.94
N LEU A 383 -52.25 12.29 22.67
CA LEU A 383 -53.57 12.42 22.03
C LEU A 383 -54.57 11.33 22.43
N ASN A 384 -54.08 10.14 22.82
CA ASN A 384 -54.92 9.01 23.27
C ASN A 384 -55.20 8.99 24.79
N LYS A 385 -54.89 10.07 25.50
CA LYS A 385 -55.39 10.38 26.85
C LYS A 385 -56.40 11.51 26.75
#